data_AF-A0A453PVG2-F1
#
_entry.id   AF-A0A453PVG2-F1
#
_cell.length_a   1.000
_cell.length_b   1.000
_cell.length_c   1.000
_cell.angle_alpha   90.00
_cell.angle_beta   90.00
_cell.angle_gamma   90.00
#
_symmetry.space_group_name_H-M   'P 1'
#
loop_
_entity.id
_entity.type
_entity.pdbx_description
1 polymer ?
#
loop_
_entity_poly.entity_id
_entity_poly.type
_entity_poly.pdbx_seq_one_letter_code
_entity_poly.pdbx_strand_id
1 'polypeptide(L)'
;MNLLYNSGDVKGPQTIAFNLPNDERIVNERGTSMVMLKNISEAKFKNILKPIANACIREEQKEYVDFEPYYTHIVCHECCHGIGPHSITLPGGKKSTVRMELQECHSALEEAKADIVGLWALNFLINKGLLPKSLSKSMYVSFLAGCFRSIRFGLEEAHGKGQALQFNWLYDKGAFILHSDGKFSIDFTKVSRKLLKALAERS
;
A
#
# COMPACT_ATOMS: atom_id res chain seq x y z
N MET A 1 3.43 5.25 17.56
CA MET A 1 4.54 5.18 18.53
C MET A 1 5.80 5.76 17.91
N ASN A 2 6.70 6.31 18.73
CA ASN A 2 8.08 6.62 18.31
C ASN A 2 9.00 5.51 18.80
N LEU A 3 9.62 4.79 17.87
CA LEU A 3 10.52 3.69 18.17
C LEU A 3 11.84 4.22 18.75
N LEU A 4 12.22 3.78 19.94
CA LEU A 4 13.53 4.09 20.53
C LEU A 4 14.56 2.99 20.26
N TYR A 5 14.11 1.73 20.22
CA TYR A 5 14.97 0.56 20.06
C TYR A 5 14.17 -0.63 19.50
N ASN A 6 14.78 -1.41 18.60
CA ASN A 6 14.30 -2.72 18.15
C ASN A 6 15.48 -3.70 18.02
N SER A 7 15.20 -4.99 18.21
CA SER A 7 16.19 -6.07 18.10
C SER A 7 15.53 -7.38 17.67
N GLY A 8 16.32 -8.41 17.39
CA GLY A 8 15.83 -9.71 16.94
C GLY A 8 15.72 -9.77 15.42
N ASP A 9 14.55 -10.14 14.91
CA ASP A 9 14.31 -10.27 13.47
C ASP A 9 14.11 -8.90 12.80
N VAL A 10 15.23 -8.18 12.64
CA VAL A 10 15.30 -6.87 11.98
C VAL A 10 16.05 -6.95 10.64
N LYS A 11 16.03 -8.13 10.00
CA LYS A 11 16.67 -8.34 8.69
C LYS A 11 15.88 -7.63 7.59
N GLY A 12 16.59 -7.00 6.66
CA GLY A 12 15.97 -6.30 5.52
C GLY A 12 15.59 -4.84 5.82
N PRO A 13 14.69 -4.24 5.03
CA PRO A 13 14.22 -2.87 5.25
C PRO A 13 13.55 -2.74 6.62
N GLN A 14 13.92 -1.71 7.40
CA GLN A 14 13.29 -1.44 8.70
C GLN A 14 11.76 -1.37 8.59
N THR A 15 11.06 -2.12 9.44
CA THR A 15 9.60 -2.13 9.55
C THR A 15 9.05 -0.74 9.88
N ILE A 16 7.89 -0.38 9.31
CA ILE A 16 7.22 0.92 9.55
C ILE A 16 5.92 0.78 10.32
N ALA A 17 5.30 -0.39 10.23
CA ALA A 17 4.12 -0.79 10.98
C ALA A 17 4.09 -2.32 11.06
N PHE A 18 3.34 -2.84 12.03
CA PHE A 18 3.07 -4.26 12.14
C PHE A 18 1.74 -4.48 12.84
N ASN A 19 1.09 -5.59 12.52
CA ASN A 19 -0.17 -6.01 13.12
C ASN A 19 0.01 -7.37 13.78
N LEU A 20 -0.18 -7.45 15.11
CA LEU A 20 0.10 -8.66 15.90
C LEU A 20 -1.01 -8.93 16.93
N PRO A 21 -1.21 -10.19 17.36
CA PRO A 21 -0.43 -11.39 17.03
C PRO A 21 -0.84 -12.05 15.71
N ASN A 22 0.02 -12.93 15.17
CA ASN A 22 -0.24 -13.74 13.98
C ASN A 22 -1.05 -15.02 14.26
N ASP A 23 -1.29 -15.36 15.54
CA ASP A 23 -2.04 -16.55 15.93
C ASP A 23 -3.53 -16.38 15.61
N GLU A 24 -4.01 -17.08 14.58
CA GLU A 24 -5.39 -17.01 14.09
C GLU A 24 -6.44 -17.26 15.18
N ARG A 25 -6.15 -18.10 16.18
CA ARG A 25 -7.07 -18.35 17.30
C ARG A 25 -7.21 -17.09 18.16
N ILE A 26 -6.09 -16.45 18.50
CA ILE A 26 -6.12 -15.21 19.29
C ILE A 26 -6.75 -14.07 18.48
N VAL A 27 -6.44 -13.95 17.19
CA VAL A 27 -7.06 -12.96 16.31
C VAL A 27 -8.58 -13.11 16.31
N ASN A 28 -9.10 -14.33 16.21
CA ASN A 28 -10.55 -14.58 16.21
C ASN A 28 -11.21 -14.30 17.57
N GLU A 29 -10.54 -14.61 18.68
CA GLU A 29 -11.09 -14.44 20.03
C GLU A 29 -10.94 -13.02 20.59
N ARG A 30 -9.89 -12.29 20.19
CA ARG A 30 -9.41 -11.06 20.85
C ARG A 30 -9.05 -9.93 19.89
N GLY A 31 -9.00 -10.18 18.58
CA GLY A 31 -8.55 -9.21 17.58
C GLY A 31 -7.03 -9.07 17.54
N THR A 32 -6.57 -8.00 16.88
CA THR A 32 -5.15 -7.67 16.72
C THR A 32 -4.85 -6.26 17.20
N SER A 33 -3.56 -5.96 17.37
CA SER A 33 -3.04 -4.63 17.66
C SER A 33 -2.12 -4.19 16.54
N MET A 34 -2.51 -3.10 15.87
CA MET A 34 -1.72 -2.43 14.85
C MET A 34 -0.83 -1.37 15.52
N VAL A 35 0.48 -1.50 15.33
CA VAL A 35 1.47 -0.56 15.84
C VAL A 35 2.13 0.18 14.68
N MET A 36 1.98 1.49 14.68
CA MET A 36 2.61 2.37 13.69
C MET A 36 3.88 3.02 14.26
N LEU A 37 4.99 2.94 13.53
CA LEU A 37 6.28 3.52 13.90
C LEU A 37 6.49 4.85 13.17
N LYS A 38 5.97 5.92 13.77
CA LYS A 38 5.86 7.24 13.11
C LYS A 38 7.23 7.84 12.78
N ASN A 39 8.15 7.87 13.73
CA ASN A 39 9.51 8.40 13.51
C ASN A 39 10.29 7.65 12.42
N ILE A 40 10.11 6.33 12.29
CA ILE A 40 10.72 5.54 11.22
C ILE A 40 10.08 5.88 9.86
N SER A 41 8.76 6.05 9.84
CA SER A 41 8.03 6.47 8.64
C SER A 41 8.46 7.87 8.19
N GLU A 42 8.61 8.82 9.11
CA GLU A 42 9.11 10.18 8.85
C GLU A 42 10.54 10.13 8.28
N ALA A 43 11.42 9.32 8.87
CA ALA A 43 12.79 9.16 8.40
C ALA A 43 12.86 8.58 6.98
N LYS A 44 12.05 7.54 6.68
CA LYS A 44 11.97 6.97 5.33
C LYS A 44 11.34 7.95 4.34
N PHE A 45 10.32 8.68 4.73
CA PHE A 45 9.70 9.69 3.88
C PHE A 45 10.73 10.77 3.51
N LYS A 46 11.40 11.35 4.50
CA LYS A 46 12.37 12.44 4.32
C LYS A 46 13.59 11.99 3.52
N ASN A 47 14.19 10.86 3.87
CA ASN A 47 15.50 10.47 3.35
C ASN A 47 15.43 9.49 2.17
N ILE A 48 14.26 8.92 1.86
CA ILE A 48 14.10 7.95 0.77
C ILE A 48 13.01 8.39 -0.20
N LEU A 49 11.77 8.58 0.29
CA LEU A 49 10.64 8.88 -0.60
C LEU A 49 10.79 10.24 -1.28
N LYS A 50 11.15 11.31 -0.54
CA LYS A 50 11.34 12.65 -1.12
C LYS A 50 12.43 12.70 -2.21
N PRO A 51 13.64 12.13 -2.01
CA PRO A 51 14.63 12.03 -3.08
C PRO A 51 14.14 11.26 -4.31
N ILE A 52 13.43 10.15 -4.11
CA ILE A 52 12.81 9.39 -5.21
C ILE A 52 11.79 10.25 -5.96
N ALA A 53 10.91 10.94 -5.23
CA ALA A 53 9.92 11.82 -5.82
C ALA A 53 10.56 12.95 -6.65
N ASN A 54 11.66 13.53 -6.17
CA ASN A 54 12.38 14.58 -6.90
C ASN A 54 12.93 14.10 -8.25
N ALA A 55 13.34 12.83 -8.33
CA ALA A 55 13.85 12.21 -9.54
C ALA A 55 12.74 11.74 -10.47
N CYS A 56 11.68 11.13 -9.93
CA CYS A 56 10.70 10.37 -10.71
C CYS A 56 9.38 11.10 -10.94
N ILE A 57 9.01 12.11 -10.15
CA ILE A 57 7.71 12.79 -10.26
C ILE A 57 7.86 14.11 -11.04
N ARG A 58 6.93 14.35 -11.96
CA ARG A 58 6.80 15.59 -12.73
C ARG A 58 6.65 16.82 -11.83
N GLU A 59 7.26 17.91 -12.24
CA GLU A 59 7.42 19.12 -11.42
C GLU A 59 6.08 19.68 -10.93
N GLU A 60 5.08 19.71 -11.81
CA GLU A 60 3.73 20.21 -11.53
C GLU A 60 2.93 19.37 -10.52
N GLN A 61 3.42 18.18 -10.15
CA GLN A 61 2.80 17.33 -9.14
C GLN A 61 3.66 17.12 -7.90
N LYS A 62 4.93 17.58 -7.88
CA LYS A 62 5.83 17.35 -6.74
C LYS A 62 5.30 17.91 -5.42
N GLU A 63 4.55 19.02 -5.46
CA GLU A 63 3.92 19.61 -4.27
C GLU A 63 2.90 18.67 -3.59
N TYR A 64 2.36 17.69 -4.34
CA TYR A 64 1.44 16.69 -3.83
C TYR A 64 2.15 15.48 -3.20
N VAL A 65 3.47 15.52 -3.03
CA VAL A 65 4.21 14.49 -2.27
C VAL A 65 4.34 14.95 -0.83
N ASP A 66 3.48 14.42 0.04
CA ASP A 66 3.38 14.86 1.42
C ASP A 66 3.38 13.69 2.41
N PHE A 67 3.83 13.95 3.64
CA PHE A 67 3.97 12.92 4.67
C PHE A 67 2.61 12.41 5.16
N GLU A 68 1.64 13.30 5.33
CA GLU A 68 0.34 12.93 5.90
C GLU A 68 -0.39 11.88 5.05
N PRO A 69 -0.58 12.03 3.73
CA PRO A 69 -1.21 10.99 2.92
C PRO A 69 -0.34 9.74 2.75
N TYR A 70 0.99 9.87 2.73
CA TYR A 70 1.90 8.72 2.74
C TYR A 70 1.70 7.87 4.00
N TYR A 71 1.70 8.50 5.17
CA TYR A 71 1.51 7.83 6.45
C TYR A 71 0.09 7.30 6.62
N THR A 72 -0.92 8.07 6.22
CA THR A 72 -2.33 7.63 6.27
C THR A 72 -2.57 6.44 5.35
N HIS A 73 -1.94 6.38 4.17
CA HIS A 73 -2.01 5.20 3.30
C HIS A 73 -1.43 3.95 3.98
N ILE A 74 -0.30 4.05 4.68
CA ILE A 74 0.27 2.93 5.45
C ILE A 74 -0.73 2.47 6.53
N VAL A 75 -1.37 3.39 7.25
CA VAL A 75 -2.42 3.02 8.22
C VAL A 75 -3.57 2.27 7.54
N CYS A 76 -4.03 2.77 6.39
CA CYS A 76 -5.09 2.10 5.64
C CYS A 76 -4.65 0.72 5.12
N HIS A 77 -3.41 0.58 4.63
CA HIS A 77 -2.82 -0.69 4.19
C HIS A 77 -2.88 -1.74 5.31
N GLU A 78 -2.39 -1.40 6.50
CA GLU A 78 -2.37 -2.31 7.66
C GLU A 78 -3.79 -2.70 8.10
N CYS A 79 -4.74 -1.75 8.09
CA CYS A 79 -6.16 -2.06 8.31
C CYS A 79 -6.70 -3.02 7.25
N CYS A 80 -6.30 -2.87 6.00
CA CYS A 80 -6.81 -3.64 4.87
C CYS A 80 -6.26 -5.06 4.81
N HIS A 81 -5.15 -5.37 5.49
CA HIS A 81 -4.78 -6.76 5.75
C HIS A 81 -5.92 -7.52 6.43
N GLY A 82 -6.55 -6.92 7.46
CA GLY A 82 -7.66 -7.55 8.18
C GLY A 82 -9.01 -7.55 7.43
N ILE A 83 -9.07 -7.03 6.20
CA ILE A 83 -10.32 -6.90 5.43
C ILE A 83 -10.23 -7.75 4.15
N GLY A 84 -11.36 -8.37 3.80
CA GLY A 84 -11.48 -9.22 2.61
C GLY A 84 -11.44 -10.72 2.93
N PRO A 85 -11.38 -11.58 1.91
CA PRO A 85 -11.44 -13.02 2.08
C PRO A 85 -10.17 -13.55 2.77
N HIS A 86 -10.35 -14.30 3.85
CA HIS A 86 -9.28 -15.01 4.55
C HIS A 86 -9.60 -16.50 4.60
N SER A 87 -10.69 -16.83 5.28
CA SER A 87 -11.33 -18.15 5.26
C SER A 87 -12.30 -18.24 4.10
N ILE A 88 -12.17 -19.30 3.29
CA ILE A 88 -12.98 -19.50 2.09
C ILE A 88 -13.61 -20.90 2.07
N THR A 89 -14.65 -21.04 1.26
CA THR A 89 -15.28 -22.34 0.98
C THR A 89 -15.09 -22.64 -0.50
N LEU A 90 -14.41 -23.73 -0.79
CA LEU A 90 -14.14 -24.20 -2.15
C LEU A 90 -15.40 -24.80 -2.79
N PRO A 91 -15.44 -24.94 -4.13
CA PRO A 91 -16.44 -25.77 -4.79
C PRO A 91 -16.52 -27.15 -4.13
N GLY A 92 -17.75 -27.60 -3.80
CA GLY A 92 -17.97 -28.83 -3.04
C GLY A 92 -18.01 -28.67 -1.51
N GLY A 93 -17.93 -27.44 -0.98
CA GLY A 93 -18.19 -27.15 0.43
C GLY A 93 -16.99 -27.30 1.36
N LYS A 94 -15.82 -27.71 0.85
CA LYS A 94 -14.58 -27.84 1.63
C LYS A 94 -14.12 -26.47 2.14
N LYS A 95 -13.84 -26.37 3.44
CA LYS A 95 -13.24 -25.18 4.06
C LYS A 95 -11.74 -25.11 3.75
N SER A 96 -11.24 -23.93 3.42
CA SER A 96 -9.81 -23.64 3.21
C SER A 96 -9.52 -22.17 3.54
N THR A 97 -8.28 -21.72 3.30
CA THR A 97 -7.88 -20.31 3.41
C THR A 97 -7.30 -19.80 2.09
N VAL A 98 -7.41 -18.49 1.84
CA VAL A 98 -6.83 -17.85 0.65
C VAL A 98 -5.33 -18.13 0.56
N ARG A 99 -4.61 -18.07 1.69
CA ARG A 99 -3.20 -18.43 1.79
C ARG A 99 -2.89 -19.84 1.32
N MET A 100 -3.68 -20.83 1.75
CA MET A 100 -3.46 -22.21 1.37
C MET A 100 -3.68 -22.46 -0.12
N GLU A 101 -4.68 -21.81 -0.72
CA GLU A 101 -5.01 -22.01 -2.14
C GLU A 101 -4.08 -21.22 -3.07
N LEU A 102 -3.59 -20.05 -2.67
CA LEU A 102 -2.67 -19.24 -3.48
C LEU A 102 -1.18 -19.59 -3.31
N GLN A 103 -0.83 -20.37 -2.29
CA GLN A 103 0.52 -20.91 -2.08
C GLN A 103 1.61 -19.82 -2.19
N GLU A 104 2.62 -20.00 -3.04
CA GLU A 104 3.74 -19.06 -3.24
C GLU A 104 3.30 -17.71 -3.81
N CYS A 105 2.12 -17.62 -4.42
CA CYS A 105 1.57 -16.35 -4.92
C CYS A 105 0.91 -15.52 -3.82
N HIS A 106 0.56 -16.13 -2.69
CA HIS A 106 -0.24 -15.48 -1.65
C HIS A 106 0.35 -14.16 -1.17
N SER A 107 1.61 -14.16 -0.74
CA SER A 107 2.17 -12.99 -0.06
C SER A 107 2.20 -11.76 -0.97
N ALA A 108 2.62 -11.89 -2.22
CA ALA A 108 2.66 -10.76 -3.15
C ALA A 108 1.25 -10.24 -3.50
N LEU A 109 0.26 -11.13 -3.59
CA LEU A 109 -1.14 -10.75 -3.86
C LEU A 109 -1.79 -10.08 -2.65
N GLU A 110 -1.54 -10.58 -1.44
CA GLU A 110 -2.04 -9.99 -0.20
C GLU A 110 -1.45 -8.58 0.03
N GLU A 111 -0.16 -8.37 -0.25
CA GLU A 111 0.45 -7.03 -0.24
C GLU A 111 -0.18 -6.10 -1.28
N ALA A 112 -0.37 -6.60 -2.51
CA ALA A 112 -1.02 -5.83 -3.57
C ALA A 112 -2.46 -5.43 -3.20
N LYS A 113 -3.20 -6.35 -2.56
CA LYS A 113 -4.55 -6.11 -2.06
C LYS A 113 -4.54 -5.05 -0.96
N ALA A 114 -3.68 -5.20 0.05
CA ALA A 114 -3.59 -4.26 1.16
C ALA A 114 -3.25 -2.84 0.68
N ASP A 115 -2.31 -2.70 -0.25
CA ASP A 115 -1.95 -1.41 -0.84
C ASP A 115 -3.13 -0.76 -1.59
N ILE A 116 -3.74 -1.48 -2.54
CA ILE A 116 -4.75 -0.88 -3.42
C ILE A 116 -6.09 -0.66 -2.71
N VAL A 117 -6.48 -1.58 -1.82
CA VAL A 117 -7.66 -1.41 -0.97
C VAL A 117 -7.40 -0.31 0.05
N GLY A 118 -6.16 -0.17 0.55
CA GLY A 118 -5.76 0.95 1.40
C GLY A 118 -5.94 2.30 0.70
N LEU A 119 -5.51 2.41 -0.56
CA LEU A 119 -5.70 3.61 -1.38
C LEU A 119 -7.19 3.87 -1.69
N TRP A 120 -7.97 2.81 -1.94
CA TRP A 120 -9.42 2.90 -2.11
C TRP A 120 -10.12 3.36 -0.83
N ALA A 121 -9.71 2.84 0.34
CA ALA A 121 -10.26 3.19 1.65
C ALA A 121 -9.96 4.64 1.99
N LEU A 122 -8.74 5.10 1.71
CA LEU A 122 -8.36 6.50 1.87
C LEU A 122 -9.26 7.43 1.03
N ASN A 123 -9.49 7.09 -0.24
CA ASN A 123 -10.45 7.80 -1.09
C ASN A 123 -11.88 7.74 -0.53
N PHE A 124 -12.28 6.59 0.02
CA PHE A 124 -13.60 6.40 0.64
C PHE A 124 -13.81 7.34 1.83
N LEU A 125 -12.86 7.37 2.76
CA LEU A 125 -12.90 8.19 3.97
C LEU A 125 -12.90 9.69 3.65
N ILE A 126 -12.09 10.13 2.69
CA ILE A 126 -12.09 11.54 2.22
C ILE A 126 -13.47 11.93 1.68
N ASN A 127 -14.07 11.09 0.83
CA ASN A 127 -15.38 11.39 0.25
C ASN A 127 -16.54 11.30 1.26
N LYS A 128 -16.36 10.61 2.39
CA LYS A 128 -17.29 10.63 3.52
C LYS A 128 -17.09 11.83 4.45
N GLY A 129 -16.08 12.67 4.20
CA GLY A 129 -15.75 13.80 5.07
C GLY A 129 -15.08 13.40 6.37
N LEU A 130 -14.63 12.15 6.50
CA LEU A 130 -13.91 11.65 7.66
C LEU A 130 -12.41 11.99 7.61
N LEU A 131 -11.90 12.37 6.44
CA LEU A 131 -10.55 12.87 6.24
C LEU A 131 -10.56 14.15 5.40
N PRO A 132 -9.54 15.04 5.53
CA PRO A 132 -9.49 16.29 4.80
C PRO A 132 -9.49 16.13 3.28
N LYS A 133 -10.25 16.96 2.57
CA LYS A 133 -10.27 16.97 1.10
C LYS A 133 -8.93 17.35 0.47
N SER A 134 -8.07 18.06 1.20
CA SER A 134 -6.71 18.41 0.77
C SER A 134 -5.85 17.18 0.44
N LEU A 135 -6.16 16.02 1.01
CA LEU A 135 -5.44 14.76 0.74
C LEU A 135 -5.77 14.13 -0.62
N SER A 136 -6.84 14.57 -1.30
CA SER A 136 -7.41 13.89 -2.49
C SER A 136 -6.43 13.71 -3.66
N LYS A 137 -5.63 14.73 -3.99
CA LYS A 137 -4.56 14.60 -4.99
C LYS A 137 -3.29 14.02 -4.38
N SER A 138 -2.95 14.48 -3.19
CA SER A 138 -1.70 14.15 -2.49
C SER A 138 -1.56 12.66 -2.21
N MET A 139 -2.66 11.95 -1.93
CA MET A 139 -2.65 10.49 -1.77
C MET A 139 -2.20 9.75 -3.02
N TYR A 140 -2.64 10.16 -4.21
CA TYR A 140 -2.28 9.45 -5.44
C TYR A 140 -0.83 9.71 -5.84
N VAL A 141 -0.37 10.96 -5.71
CA VAL A 141 1.00 11.31 -6.10
C VAL A 141 2.01 10.75 -5.09
N SER A 142 1.69 10.79 -3.80
CA SER A 142 2.51 10.15 -2.76
C SER A 142 2.55 8.62 -2.92
N PHE A 143 1.43 8.00 -3.32
CA PHE A 143 1.37 6.57 -3.65
C PHE A 143 2.26 6.23 -4.86
N LEU A 144 2.19 7.01 -5.95
CA LEU A 144 3.06 6.82 -7.12
C LEU A 144 4.54 6.93 -6.77
N ALA A 145 4.95 7.91 -5.97
CA ALA A 145 6.31 7.98 -5.45
C ALA A 145 6.66 6.74 -4.60
N GLY A 146 5.67 6.25 -3.83
CA GLY A 146 5.75 5.02 -3.04
C GLY A 146 5.98 3.77 -3.88
N CYS A 147 5.43 3.72 -5.11
CA CYS A 147 5.66 2.61 -6.03
C CYS A 147 7.14 2.43 -6.34
N PHE A 148 7.83 3.51 -6.74
CA PHE A 148 9.27 3.46 -7.02
C PHE A 148 10.10 3.10 -5.79
N ARG A 149 9.66 3.50 -4.59
CA ARG A 149 10.32 3.12 -3.33
C ARG A 149 10.23 1.62 -3.08
N SER A 150 9.03 1.03 -3.14
CA SER A 150 8.84 -0.39 -2.77
C SER A 150 9.36 -1.34 -3.84
N ILE A 151 9.25 -1.01 -5.14
CA ILE A 151 9.81 -1.87 -6.22
C ILE A 151 11.32 -2.07 -6.05
N ARG A 152 12.03 -1.09 -5.47
CA ARG A 152 13.48 -1.19 -5.17
C ARG A 152 13.83 -2.17 -4.05
N PHE A 153 12.84 -2.77 -3.37
CA PHE A 153 13.08 -3.89 -2.47
C PHE A 153 13.42 -5.17 -3.24
N GLY A 154 13.05 -5.24 -4.52
CA GLY A 154 13.30 -6.37 -5.41
C GLY A 154 12.03 -7.15 -5.72
N LEU A 155 11.99 -7.80 -6.90
CA LEU A 155 10.82 -8.54 -7.38
C LEU A 155 10.68 -9.94 -6.75
N GLU A 156 11.71 -10.38 -6.02
CA GLU A 156 11.66 -11.61 -5.21
C GLU A 156 11.03 -11.37 -3.82
N GLU A 157 10.84 -10.10 -3.44
CA GLU A 157 10.19 -9.70 -2.19
C GLU A 157 8.70 -9.41 -2.44
N ALA A 158 7.84 -9.80 -1.49
CA ALA A 158 6.39 -9.75 -1.65
C ALA A 158 5.85 -8.34 -1.93
N HIS A 159 6.28 -7.33 -1.17
CA HIS A 159 5.85 -5.95 -1.38
C HIS A 159 6.37 -5.41 -2.72
N GLY A 160 7.63 -5.68 -3.06
CA GLY A 160 8.21 -5.26 -4.35
C GLY A 160 7.46 -5.85 -5.54
N LYS A 161 7.14 -7.15 -5.49
CA LYS A 161 6.39 -7.88 -6.53
C LYS A 161 4.94 -7.39 -6.62
N GLY A 162 4.25 -7.26 -5.47
CA GLY A 162 2.88 -6.74 -5.40
C GLY A 162 2.78 -5.30 -5.90
N GLN A 163 3.77 -4.46 -5.59
CA GLN A 163 3.81 -3.09 -6.07
C GLN A 163 4.08 -2.98 -7.57
N ALA A 164 4.94 -3.85 -8.13
CA ALA A 164 5.16 -3.90 -9.58
C ALA A 164 3.87 -4.26 -10.34
N LEU A 165 3.07 -5.19 -9.83
CA LEU A 165 1.75 -5.53 -10.38
C LEU A 165 0.84 -4.30 -10.41
N GLN A 166 0.70 -3.60 -9.28
CA GLN A 166 -0.16 -2.42 -9.17
C GLN A 166 0.30 -1.29 -10.09
N PHE A 167 1.61 -1.02 -10.13
CA PHE A 167 2.19 0.00 -10.98
C PHE A 167 1.90 -0.26 -12.46
N ASN A 168 2.23 -1.46 -12.95
CA ASN A 168 2.04 -1.83 -14.35
C ASN A 168 0.57 -1.74 -14.75
N TRP A 169 -0.34 -2.21 -13.90
CA TRP A 169 -1.76 -2.16 -14.21
C TRP A 169 -2.30 -0.72 -14.25
N LEU A 170 -1.91 0.14 -13.31
CA LEU A 170 -2.30 1.56 -13.32
C LEU A 170 -1.69 2.33 -14.50
N TYR A 171 -0.47 1.97 -14.89
CA TYR A 171 0.17 2.48 -16.10
C TYR A 171 -0.57 2.05 -17.37
N ASP A 172 -0.91 0.77 -17.53
CA ASP A 172 -1.66 0.25 -18.67
C ASP A 172 -3.05 0.88 -18.80
N LYS A 173 -3.67 1.25 -17.67
CA LYS A 173 -4.96 1.97 -17.64
C LYS A 173 -4.81 3.47 -17.83
N GLY A 174 -3.59 3.97 -17.98
CA GLY A 174 -3.24 5.37 -18.20
C GLY A 174 -3.44 6.26 -16.97
N ALA A 175 -3.62 5.67 -15.78
CA ALA A 175 -3.65 6.44 -14.54
C ALA A 175 -2.26 6.96 -14.15
N PHE A 176 -1.21 6.20 -14.48
CA PHE A 176 0.18 6.67 -14.44
C PHE A 176 0.62 7.02 -15.86
N ILE A 177 1.23 8.19 -16.03
CA ILE A 177 1.72 8.68 -17.32
C ILE A 177 3.23 8.78 -17.26
N LEU A 178 3.92 8.13 -18.18
CA LEU A 178 5.36 8.35 -18.44
C LEU A 178 5.51 9.50 -19.45
N HIS A 179 6.33 10.48 -19.11
CA HIS A 179 6.62 11.63 -19.95
C HIS A 179 7.95 11.47 -20.69
N SER A 180 8.17 12.29 -21.71
CA SER A 180 9.38 12.24 -22.55
C SER A 180 10.68 12.53 -21.79
N ASP A 181 10.61 13.18 -20.62
CA ASP A 181 11.75 13.43 -19.75
C ASP A 181 12.03 12.29 -18.75
N GLY A 182 11.33 11.16 -18.88
CA GLY A 182 11.50 9.98 -18.03
C GLY A 182 10.77 10.07 -16.67
N LYS A 183 10.04 11.16 -16.41
CA LYS A 183 9.27 11.33 -15.17
C LYS A 183 7.84 10.85 -15.32
N PHE A 184 7.19 10.61 -14.19
CA PHE A 184 5.82 10.14 -14.08
C PHE A 184 4.89 11.17 -13.45
N SER A 185 3.63 11.12 -13.83
CA SER A 185 2.54 11.86 -13.19
C SER A 185 1.28 10.99 -13.07
N ILE A 186 0.35 11.45 -12.23
CA ILE A 186 -1.00 10.92 -12.14
C ILE A 186 -1.92 11.62 -13.15
N ASP A 187 -2.70 10.86 -13.90
CA ASP A 187 -3.91 11.37 -14.55
C ASP A 187 -5.08 11.37 -13.55
N PHE A 188 -5.37 12.54 -12.98
CA PHE A 188 -6.43 12.69 -11.99
C PHE A 188 -7.83 12.41 -12.53
N THR A 189 -8.04 12.40 -13.85
CA THR A 189 -9.32 12.08 -14.47
C THR A 189 -9.53 10.57 -14.62
N LYS A 190 -8.43 9.80 -14.70
CA LYS A 190 -8.48 8.33 -14.84
C LYS A 190 -8.36 7.60 -13.51
N VAL A 191 -7.59 8.12 -12.56
CA VAL A 191 -7.51 7.51 -11.23
C VAL A 191 -8.83 7.71 -10.49
N SER A 192 -9.64 6.65 -10.45
CA SER A 192 -11.00 6.70 -9.91
C SER A 192 -11.24 5.56 -8.94
N ARG A 193 -12.20 5.73 -8.03
CA ARG A 193 -12.61 4.65 -7.12
C ARG A 193 -12.99 3.36 -7.86
N LYS A 194 -13.61 3.49 -9.04
CA LYS A 194 -13.97 2.35 -9.90
C LYS A 194 -12.71 1.63 -10.41
N LEU A 195 -11.70 2.38 -10.83
CA LEU A 195 -10.44 1.84 -11.29
C LEU A 195 -9.71 1.10 -10.15
N LEU A 196 -9.60 1.72 -8.97
CA LEU A 196 -8.98 1.10 -7.79
C LEU A 196 -9.71 -0.19 -7.38
N LYS A 197 -11.05 -0.17 -7.38
CA LYS A 197 -11.85 -1.36 -7.07
C LYS A 197 -11.59 -2.49 -8.09
N ALA A 198 -11.50 -2.16 -9.38
CA ALA A 198 -11.23 -3.15 -10.42
C ALA A 198 -9.83 -3.77 -10.33
N LEU A 199 -8.84 -3.05 -9.75
CA LEU A 199 -7.53 -3.61 -9.41
C LEU A 199 -7.60 -4.46 -8.14
N ALA A 200 -8.32 -4.00 -7.11
CA ALA A 200 -8.54 -4.78 -5.88
C ALA A 200 -9.21 -6.15 -6.15
N GLU A 201 -10.07 -6.25 -7.17
CA GLU A 201 -10.69 -7.52 -7.58
C GLU A 201 -9.71 -8.46 -8.33
N ARG A 202 -8.49 -8.01 -8.62
CA ARG A 202 -7.44 -8.73 -9.37
C ARG A 202 -6.19 -9.01 -8.53
N SER A 203 -6.11 -8.44 -7.34
CA SER A 203 -5.09 -8.67 -6.31
C SER A 203 -5.68 -9.55 -5.22
#